data_AF-A0A3D5GMZ1-F1
#
_entry.id   AF-A0A3D5GMZ1-F1
#
_cell.length_a   1.000
_cell.length_b   1.000
_cell.length_c   1.000
_cell.angle_alpha   90.00
_cell.angle_beta   90.00
_cell.angle_gamma   90.00
#
_symmetry.space_group_name_H-M   'P 1'
#
loop_
_entity.id
_entity.type
_entity.pdbx_description
1 polymer ?
#
loop_
_entity_poly.entity_id
_entity_poly.type
_entity_poly.pdbx_seq_one_letter_code
_entity_poly.pdbx_strand_id
1 'polypeptide(L)'
;AGVAGVSISDSEVSLTALRDTHQLTATVIDRLGATITGADATWESSDEGVATVSDMGLVTSVANGTATITAAYSTVSGTAAVTVAQVASDLVLASNEIELTAIGATSQLTVESVTDANGEEIDDPEVTWTSSDSEVATVSSSGLVTAVADGEANVTASSGSASAIAVVTVSCNSDSDGDRLVDCVETGTGVFVDENDTGTDPSLADTDGDAISDGDEVLGTLTGLDLPAMGVSPVTPTILIEYDWFDDNGHSHRPTAAQLALVTASFEDQGIEVFHDYGQDEDGPFDGGNLIADDDGDITGFGADWAAYKAANFDSIRSGYFHYAFHPHSYNNGNSSGRAEINGDDLINSTLNFYGNDLQVAGTIMHELGHNLGLRHGGDENRNYKPNYNSIMSYKYQFGGVDDDCDAEPDEVVNYSEGERPDLDENSLNESHGVCGEDEDVGIDWNEDGDTDDTEVKADINDSDGKFEVLHDYDDWANINYAGIEDADGAPFGPMSREIISCPVPPWLRESN
;
A
#
# COMPACT_ATOMS: atom_id res chain seq x y z
N ALA A 1 -12.72 -79.52 53.19
CA ALA A 1 -13.86 -79.34 52.26
C ALA A 1 -13.29 -79.17 50.85
N GLY A 2 -13.97 -79.67 49.82
CA GLY A 2 -13.52 -79.45 48.44
C GLY A 2 -13.93 -78.06 47.97
N VAL A 3 -13.04 -77.36 47.27
CA VAL A 3 -13.32 -76.06 46.64
C VAL A 3 -14.37 -76.23 45.53
N ALA A 4 -15.27 -75.26 45.37
CA ALA A 4 -16.32 -75.27 44.34
C ALA A 4 -16.26 -74.10 43.36
N GLY A 5 -15.79 -72.92 43.77
CA GLY A 5 -15.70 -71.76 42.90
C GLY A 5 -14.99 -70.57 43.52
N VAL A 6 -14.67 -69.59 42.67
CA VAL A 6 -14.20 -68.26 43.06
C VAL A 6 -15.20 -67.23 42.50
N SER A 7 -15.73 -66.37 43.35
CA SER A 7 -16.56 -65.23 42.95
C SER A 7 -15.73 -63.96 43.02
N ILE A 8 -15.82 -63.10 42.00
CA ILE A 8 -15.21 -61.76 42.00
C ILE A 8 -16.29 -60.72 42.35
N SER A 9 -15.93 -59.62 43.02
CA SER A 9 -16.86 -58.53 43.41
C SER A 9 -17.62 -57.95 42.23
N ASP A 10 -16.93 -57.72 41.12
CA ASP A 10 -17.47 -57.15 39.89
C ASP A 10 -17.11 -58.06 38.73
N SER A 11 -18.10 -58.38 37.89
CA SER A 11 -17.87 -59.16 36.67
C SER A 11 -17.42 -58.29 35.49
N GLU A 12 -17.63 -56.98 35.57
CA GLU A 12 -17.27 -55.98 34.56
C GLU A 12 -16.75 -54.71 35.24
N VAL A 13 -15.69 -54.13 34.69
CA VAL A 13 -15.06 -52.89 35.14
C VAL A 13 -14.80 -52.00 33.93
N SER A 14 -15.17 -50.71 34.03
CA SER A 14 -14.87 -49.70 33.01
C SER A 14 -13.99 -48.62 33.62
N LEU A 15 -12.82 -48.38 33.02
CA LEU A 15 -11.86 -47.36 33.42
C LEU A 15 -11.78 -46.30 32.31
N THR A 16 -12.02 -45.03 32.65
CA THR A 16 -12.14 -43.94 31.67
C THR A 16 -10.90 -43.05 31.57
N ALA A 17 -9.82 -43.41 32.24
CA ALA A 17 -8.53 -42.74 32.17
C ALA A 17 -7.40 -43.76 32.29
N LEU A 18 -6.21 -43.42 31.80
CA LEU A 18 -5.01 -44.21 32.04
C LEU A 18 -4.52 -43.99 33.47
N ARG A 19 -3.90 -45.01 34.06
CA ARG A 19 -3.53 -45.07 35.49
C ARG A 19 -4.71 -45.00 36.46
N ASP A 20 -5.94 -45.10 35.96
CA ASP A 20 -7.12 -45.28 36.77
C ASP A 20 -7.10 -46.68 37.42
N THR A 21 -7.70 -46.79 38.60
CA THR A 21 -7.60 -48.01 39.40
C THR A 21 -8.95 -48.48 39.91
N HIS A 22 -9.13 -49.80 39.95
CA HIS A 22 -10.32 -50.42 40.53
C HIS A 22 -9.95 -51.64 41.36
N GLN A 23 -10.48 -51.73 42.57
CA GLN A 23 -10.18 -52.82 43.49
C GLN A 23 -11.16 -53.98 43.28
N LEU A 24 -10.68 -55.11 42.80
CA LEU A 24 -11.44 -56.36 42.78
C LEU A 24 -11.21 -57.16 44.06
N THR A 25 -12.23 -57.89 44.50
CA THR A 25 -12.09 -58.85 45.61
C THR A 25 -12.54 -60.24 45.17
N ALA A 26 -11.81 -61.28 45.60
CA ALA A 26 -12.12 -62.68 45.28
C ALA A 26 -12.61 -63.42 46.54
N THR A 27 -13.72 -64.13 46.43
CA THR A 27 -14.30 -64.97 47.49
C THR A 27 -14.30 -66.43 47.06
N VAL A 28 -13.55 -67.28 47.76
CA VAL A 28 -13.50 -68.73 47.50
C VAL A 28 -14.59 -69.43 48.30
N ILE A 29 -15.38 -70.28 47.63
CA ILE A 29 -16.49 -71.03 48.24
C ILE A 29 -16.27 -72.55 48.15
N ASP A 30 -16.76 -73.28 49.14
CA ASP A 30 -16.78 -74.74 49.13
C ASP A 30 -18.02 -75.30 48.41
N ARG A 31 -18.10 -76.64 48.27
CA ARG A 31 -19.22 -77.33 47.61
C ARG A 31 -20.58 -77.17 48.30
N LEU A 32 -20.60 -76.66 49.53
CA LEU A 32 -21.83 -76.35 50.28
C LEU A 32 -22.16 -74.85 50.21
N GLY A 33 -21.37 -74.05 49.47
CA GLY A 33 -21.55 -72.61 49.31
C GLY A 33 -20.98 -71.78 50.47
N ALA A 34 -20.24 -72.38 51.40
CA ALA A 34 -19.63 -71.66 52.51
C ALA A 34 -18.29 -71.03 52.08
N THR A 35 -18.05 -69.78 52.50
CA THR A 35 -16.77 -69.09 52.29
C THR A 35 -15.63 -69.82 52.98
N ILE A 36 -14.54 -70.04 52.25
CA ILE A 36 -13.30 -70.61 52.79
C ILE A 36 -12.42 -69.45 53.26
N THR A 37 -12.28 -69.28 54.57
CA THR A 37 -11.45 -68.22 55.17
C THR A 37 -9.95 -68.53 55.03
N GLY A 38 -9.14 -67.53 54.68
CA GLY A 38 -7.69 -67.69 54.49
C GLY A 38 -7.28 -68.37 53.16
N ALA A 39 -8.19 -68.36 52.18
CA ALA A 39 -7.92 -68.80 50.82
C ALA A 39 -7.56 -67.58 49.96
N ASP A 40 -6.26 -67.38 49.69
CA ASP A 40 -5.77 -66.29 48.86
C ASP A 40 -5.78 -66.70 47.39
N ALA A 41 -6.58 -66.02 46.57
CA ALA A 41 -6.60 -66.23 45.12
C ALA A 41 -5.38 -65.59 44.46
N THR A 42 -4.86 -66.22 43.42
CA THR A 42 -3.83 -65.63 42.54
C THR A 42 -4.51 -64.85 41.43
N TRP A 43 -4.00 -63.66 41.13
CA TRP A 43 -4.54 -62.77 40.10
C TRP A 43 -3.67 -62.79 38.85
N GLU A 44 -4.30 -62.75 37.68
CA GLU A 44 -3.64 -62.66 36.39
C GLU A 44 -4.48 -61.80 35.44
N SER A 45 -3.81 -60.99 34.62
CA SER A 45 -4.45 -60.28 33.50
C SER A 45 -4.20 -61.02 32.20
N SER A 46 -5.21 -61.10 31.33
CA SER A 46 -5.03 -61.63 29.98
C SER A 46 -4.16 -60.73 29.09
N ASP A 47 -4.05 -59.44 29.42
CA ASP A 47 -3.26 -58.45 28.69
C ASP A 47 -2.79 -57.32 29.63
N GLU A 48 -1.55 -57.44 30.12
CA GLU A 48 -0.92 -56.42 30.99
C GLU A 48 -0.59 -55.12 30.24
N GLY A 49 -0.59 -55.11 28.90
CA GLY A 49 -0.46 -53.89 28.10
C GLY A 49 -1.72 -53.03 28.12
N VAL A 50 -2.87 -53.62 28.44
CA VAL A 50 -4.17 -52.91 28.59
C VAL A 50 -4.47 -52.62 30.06
N ALA A 51 -4.38 -53.63 30.93
CA ALA A 51 -4.63 -53.47 32.36
C ALA A 51 -3.79 -54.45 33.18
N THR A 52 -3.13 -53.95 34.21
CA THR A 52 -2.38 -54.76 35.18
C THR A 52 -3.25 -55.07 36.39
N VAL A 53 -2.93 -56.15 37.11
CA VAL A 53 -3.56 -56.48 38.40
C VAL A 53 -2.49 -56.88 39.41
N SER A 54 -2.54 -56.29 40.60
CA SER A 54 -1.61 -56.65 41.69
C SER A 54 -2.03 -57.94 42.40
N ASP A 55 -1.14 -58.51 43.22
CA ASP A 55 -1.44 -59.68 44.07
C ASP A 55 -2.61 -59.46 45.03
N MET A 56 -2.99 -58.21 45.29
CA MET A 56 -4.15 -57.85 46.12
C MET A 56 -5.43 -57.59 45.32
N GLY A 57 -5.42 -57.78 44.00
CA GLY A 57 -6.59 -57.56 43.13
C GLY A 57 -6.83 -56.09 42.73
N LEU A 58 -5.90 -55.18 43.00
CA LEU A 58 -5.96 -53.81 42.47
C LEU A 58 -5.64 -53.83 40.99
N VAL A 59 -6.62 -53.50 40.16
CA VAL A 59 -6.49 -53.35 38.71
C VAL A 59 -6.04 -51.92 38.40
N THR A 60 -5.11 -51.74 37.47
CA THR A 60 -4.63 -50.41 36.99
C THR A 60 -4.64 -50.38 35.47
N SER A 61 -5.26 -49.36 34.86
CA SER A 61 -5.27 -49.18 33.40
C SER A 61 -3.90 -48.76 32.85
N VAL A 62 -3.55 -49.26 31.67
CA VAL A 62 -2.27 -48.99 30.99
C VAL A 62 -2.48 -48.42 29.59
N ALA A 63 -3.38 -49.00 28.79
CA ALA A 63 -3.73 -48.52 27.45
C ALA A 63 -5.21 -48.81 27.14
N ASN A 64 -5.78 -48.08 26.18
CA ASN A 64 -7.14 -48.33 25.69
C ASN A 64 -7.27 -49.76 25.13
N GLY A 65 -8.36 -50.44 25.48
CA GLY A 65 -8.60 -51.82 25.06
C GLY A 65 -9.43 -52.61 26.06
N THR A 66 -9.41 -53.93 25.91
CA THR A 66 -10.10 -54.85 26.83
C THR A 66 -9.15 -55.91 27.36
N ALA A 67 -9.22 -56.19 28.65
CA ALA A 67 -8.51 -57.29 29.30
C ALA A 67 -9.48 -58.11 30.15
N THR A 68 -9.16 -59.38 30.41
CA THR A 68 -9.88 -60.20 31.38
C THR A 68 -8.99 -60.45 32.58
N ILE A 69 -9.46 -60.07 33.76
CA ILE A 69 -8.78 -60.34 35.03
C ILE A 69 -9.31 -61.65 35.60
N THR A 70 -8.40 -62.58 35.89
CA THR A 70 -8.71 -63.90 36.42
C THR A 70 -8.22 -64.03 37.86
N ALA A 71 -9.13 -64.39 38.78
CA ALA A 71 -8.78 -64.81 40.13
C ALA A 71 -8.88 -66.34 40.22
N ALA A 72 -7.76 -67.01 40.46
CA ALA A 72 -7.69 -68.47 40.52
C ALA A 72 -7.40 -68.96 41.95
N TYR A 73 -8.05 -70.05 42.36
CA TYR A 73 -7.73 -70.78 43.59
C TYR A 73 -7.83 -72.28 43.36
N SER A 74 -6.70 -72.99 43.47
CA SER A 74 -6.62 -74.41 43.11
C SER A 74 -7.07 -74.65 41.66
N THR A 75 -8.10 -75.48 41.42
CA THR A 75 -8.58 -75.81 40.06
C THR A 75 -9.79 -75.00 39.61
N VAL A 76 -10.16 -73.94 40.35
CA VAL A 76 -11.32 -73.10 40.03
C VAL A 76 -10.88 -71.65 39.86
N SER A 77 -11.62 -70.89 39.07
CA SER A 77 -11.38 -69.48 38.83
C SER A 77 -12.69 -68.69 38.71
N GLY A 78 -12.57 -67.39 38.91
CA GLY A 78 -13.56 -66.38 38.54
C GLY A 78 -12.90 -65.35 37.64
N THR A 79 -13.70 -64.66 36.82
CA THR A 79 -13.18 -63.68 35.86
C THR A 79 -13.97 -62.38 35.90
N ALA A 80 -13.30 -61.26 35.66
CA ALA A 80 -13.88 -59.95 35.44
C ALA A 80 -13.39 -59.38 34.11
N ALA A 81 -14.30 -58.88 33.28
CA ALA A 81 -13.94 -58.15 32.07
C ALA A 81 -13.58 -56.71 32.44
N VAL A 82 -12.45 -56.21 31.95
CA VAL A 82 -12.00 -54.82 32.13
C VAL A 82 -11.98 -54.17 30.76
N THR A 83 -12.62 -53.01 30.63
CA THR A 83 -12.56 -52.15 29.45
C THR A 83 -11.91 -50.84 29.85
N VAL A 84 -10.83 -50.47 29.17
CA VAL A 84 -10.15 -49.18 29.30
C VAL A 84 -10.48 -48.37 28.05
N ALA A 85 -11.11 -47.22 28.22
CA ALA A 85 -11.44 -46.31 27.13
C ALA A 85 -11.37 -44.88 27.67
N GLN A 86 -10.27 -44.18 27.38
CA GLN A 86 -10.06 -42.79 27.79
C GLN A 86 -11.25 -41.91 27.37
N VAL A 87 -11.65 -41.05 28.29
CA VAL A 87 -12.65 -40.01 28.07
C VAL A 87 -11.97 -38.67 28.28
N ALA A 88 -12.08 -37.79 27.28
CA ALA A 88 -11.53 -36.45 27.35
C ALA A 88 -12.11 -35.67 28.55
N SER A 89 -11.20 -35.15 29.38
CA SER A 89 -11.51 -34.31 30.53
C SER A 89 -11.03 -32.88 30.34
N ASP A 90 -10.00 -32.66 29.51
CA ASP A 90 -9.48 -31.33 29.19
C ASP A 90 -9.06 -31.26 27.71
N LEU A 91 -9.15 -30.07 27.12
CA LEU A 91 -8.78 -29.79 25.74
C LEU A 91 -8.14 -28.40 25.69
N VAL A 92 -6.99 -28.29 25.02
CA VAL A 92 -6.24 -27.03 24.90
C VAL A 92 -6.07 -26.70 23.42
N LEU A 93 -6.30 -25.43 23.05
CA LEU A 93 -6.01 -24.90 21.71
C LEU A 93 -4.62 -24.27 21.69
N ALA A 94 -3.94 -24.36 20.55
CA ALA A 94 -2.66 -23.68 20.34
C ALA A 94 -2.80 -22.14 20.28
N SER A 95 -3.98 -21.64 19.87
CA SER A 95 -4.35 -20.23 19.98
C SER A 95 -5.80 -20.11 20.43
N ASN A 96 -6.07 -19.11 21.27
CA ASN A 96 -7.41 -18.78 21.77
C ASN A 96 -7.96 -17.45 21.20
N GLU A 97 -7.24 -16.83 20.27
CA GLU A 97 -7.61 -15.57 19.62
C GLU A 97 -7.18 -15.59 18.14
N ILE A 98 -8.06 -15.09 17.27
CA ILE A 98 -7.82 -14.91 15.83
C ILE A 98 -8.39 -13.55 15.44
N GLU A 99 -7.58 -12.76 14.77
CA GLU A 99 -7.98 -11.51 14.12
C GLU A 99 -7.97 -11.72 12.60
N LEU A 100 -9.06 -11.37 11.92
CA LEU A 100 -9.18 -11.40 10.46
C LEU A 100 -9.63 -10.03 9.96
N THR A 101 -8.83 -9.42 9.10
CA THR A 101 -9.07 -8.05 8.58
C THR A 101 -9.72 -8.04 7.20
N ALA A 102 -10.02 -9.20 6.60
CA ALA A 102 -10.66 -9.29 5.30
C ALA A 102 -11.73 -10.38 5.25
N ILE A 103 -12.83 -10.15 4.53
CA ILE A 103 -13.87 -11.17 4.33
C ILE A 103 -13.33 -12.29 3.45
N GLY A 104 -13.60 -13.53 3.85
CA GLY A 104 -13.03 -14.72 3.21
C GLY A 104 -11.61 -15.06 3.66
N ALA A 105 -10.94 -14.21 4.45
CA ALA A 105 -9.67 -14.56 5.07
C ALA A 105 -9.82 -15.81 5.94
N THR A 106 -8.78 -16.63 5.98
CA THR A 106 -8.81 -17.90 6.70
C THR A 106 -7.67 -18.03 7.70
N SER A 107 -7.94 -18.70 8.82
CA SER A 107 -6.94 -19.04 9.82
C SER A 107 -7.22 -20.44 10.38
N GLN A 108 -6.16 -21.22 10.58
CA GLN A 108 -6.27 -22.61 11.03
C GLN A 108 -6.13 -22.67 12.55
N LEU A 109 -7.17 -23.10 13.24
CA LEU A 109 -7.07 -23.48 14.66
C LEU A 109 -6.55 -24.90 14.80
N THR A 110 -5.64 -25.11 15.73
CA THR A 110 -5.10 -26.44 16.06
C THR A 110 -5.33 -26.76 17.52
N VAL A 111 -5.70 -28.00 17.79
CA VAL A 111 -5.74 -28.54 19.16
C VAL A 111 -4.31 -28.87 19.56
N GLU A 112 -3.86 -28.30 20.66
CA GLU A 112 -2.53 -28.56 21.22
C GLU A 112 -2.50 -29.90 21.96
N SER A 113 -3.52 -30.17 22.78
CA SER A 113 -3.64 -31.46 23.49
C SER A 113 -5.08 -31.75 23.91
N VAL A 114 -5.39 -33.04 24.06
CA VAL A 114 -6.60 -33.54 24.72
C VAL A 114 -6.14 -34.55 25.77
N THR A 115 -6.58 -34.38 27.02
CA THR A 115 -6.16 -35.25 28.12
C THR A 115 -7.35 -35.86 28.86
N ASP A 116 -7.15 -37.03 29.45
CA ASP A 116 -8.12 -37.69 30.32
C ASP A 116 -8.13 -37.10 31.74
N ALA A 117 -8.98 -37.63 32.62
CA ALA A 117 -9.14 -37.13 33.99
C ALA A 117 -7.86 -37.24 34.87
N ASN A 118 -6.87 -38.03 34.45
CA ASN A 118 -5.58 -38.15 35.13
C ASN A 118 -4.48 -37.33 34.44
N GLY A 119 -4.80 -36.55 33.41
CA GLY A 119 -3.87 -35.71 32.66
C GLY A 119 -3.01 -36.48 31.67
N GLU A 120 -3.38 -37.72 31.32
CA GLU A 120 -2.68 -38.47 30.27
C GLU A 120 -3.29 -38.11 28.92
N GLU A 121 -2.43 -37.93 27.92
CA GLU A 121 -2.81 -37.55 26.55
C GLU A 121 -3.67 -38.65 25.90
N ILE A 122 -4.64 -38.23 25.10
CA ILE A 122 -5.48 -39.11 24.29
C ILE A 122 -4.98 -39.03 22.85
N ASP A 123 -4.47 -40.14 22.32
CA ASP A 123 -4.04 -40.22 20.92
C ASP A 123 -5.24 -40.14 19.96
N ASP A 124 -5.08 -39.39 18.86
CA ASP A 124 -6.08 -39.20 17.78
C ASP A 124 -7.51 -38.92 18.30
N PRO A 125 -7.70 -37.89 19.15
CA PRO A 125 -9.00 -37.62 19.74
C PRO A 125 -9.99 -37.16 18.65
N GLU A 126 -11.25 -37.60 18.74
CA GLU A 126 -12.30 -37.06 17.90
C GLU A 126 -12.63 -35.64 18.38
N VAL A 127 -12.43 -34.64 17.50
CA VAL A 127 -12.69 -33.23 17.78
C VAL A 127 -13.78 -32.73 16.84
N THR A 128 -14.74 -32.03 17.43
CA THR A 128 -15.81 -31.33 16.72
C THR A 128 -15.65 -29.83 16.89
N TRP A 129 -15.93 -29.08 15.82
CA TRP A 129 -15.80 -27.63 15.79
C TRP A 129 -17.16 -26.99 15.56
N THR A 130 -17.43 -25.89 16.25
CA THR A 130 -18.65 -25.10 16.08
C THR A 130 -18.33 -23.61 16.18
N SER A 131 -19.04 -22.78 15.42
CA SER A 131 -19.02 -21.33 15.59
C SER A 131 -20.29 -20.89 16.31
N SER A 132 -20.17 -19.91 17.21
CA SER A 132 -21.34 -19.29 17.85
C SER A 132 -22.15 -18.43 16.88
N ASP A 133 -21.51 -17.91 15.83
CA ASP A 133 -22.13 -17.08 14.80
C ASP A 133 -21.47 -17.34 13.44
N SER A 134 -22.14 -18.12 12.59
CA SER A 134 -21.67 -18.44 11.24
C SER A 134 -21.87 -17.31 10.24
N GLU A 135 -22.63 -16.26 10.58
CA GLU A 135 -22.74 -15.05 9.76
C GLU A 135 -21.52 -14.14 9.94
N VAL A 136 -20.79 -14.25 11.05
CA VAL A 136 -19.52 -13.56 11.33
C VAL A 136 -18.32 -14.42 10.90
N ALA A 137 -18.22 -15.66 11.38
CA ALA A 137 -17.13 -16.58 11.04
C ALA A 137 -17.58 -18.03 10.98
N THR A 138 -17.21 -18.73 9.91
CA THR A 138 -17.44 -20.18 9.78
C THR A 138 -16.21 -20.97 10.21
N VAL A 139 -16.40 -22.25 10.57
CA VAL A 139 -15.30 -23.17 10.89
C VAL A 139 -15.54 -24.52 10.22
N SER A 140 -14.52 -25.08 9.58
CA SER A 140 -14.57 -26.40 8.95
C SER A 140 -14.43 -27.53 9.98
N SER A 141 -14.67 -28.78 9.56
CA SER A 141 -14.43 -29.95 10.41
C SER A 141 -12.96 -30.16 10.77
N SER A 142 -12.02 -29.51 10.08
CA SER A 142 -10.59 -29.53 10.39
C SER A 142 -10.15 -28.33 11.23
N GLY A 143 -11.04 -27.44 11.65
CA GLY A 143 -10.70 -26.23 12.41
C GLY A 143 -10.26 -25.03 11.56
N LEU A 144 -10.46 -25.06 10.23
CA LEU A 144 -10.17 -23.91 9.38
C LEU A 144 -11.30 -22.89 9.55
N VAL A 145 -10.97 -21.73 10.13
CA VAL A 145 -11.87 -20.59 10.30
C VAL A 145 -11.87 -19.74 9.03
N THR A 146 -13.02 -19.21 8.63
CA THR A 146 -13.18 -18.30 7.50
C THR A 146 -14.07 -17.12 7.89
N ALA A 147 -13.58 -15.89 7.69
CA ALA A 147 -14.34 -14.67 7.93
C ALA A 147 -15.51 -14.53 6.94
N VAL A 148 -16.65 -14.08 7.42
CA VAL A 148 -17.89 -13.90 6.63
C VAL A 148 -18.42 -12.47 6.74
N ALA A 149 -18.42 -11.89 7.93
CA ALA A 149 -18.81 -10.50 8.17
C ALA A 149 -18.15 -10.00 9.47
N ASP A 150 -18.16 -8.68 9.66
CA ASP A 150 -17.64 -8.06 10.88
C ASP A 150 -18.35 -8.50 12.14
N GLY A 151 -17.58 -8.54 13.21
CA GLY A 151 -18.05 -8.84 14.54
C GLY A 151 -17.14 -9.84 15.24
N GLU A 152 -17.67 -10.40 16.31
CA GLU A 152 -16.96 -11.37 17.14
C GLU A 152 -17.75 -12.69 17.16
N ALA A 153 -17.05 -13.80 16.91
CA ALA A 153 -17.60 -15.15 17.01
C ALA A 153 -16.69 -16.04 17.86
N ASN A 154 -17.29 -16.84 18.74
CA ASN A 154 -16.58 -17.86 19.49
C ASN A 154 -16.55 -19.17 18.71
N VAL A 155 -15.36 -19.64 18.36
CA VAL A 155 -15.15 -20.96 17.77
C VAL A 155 -14.79 -21.95 18.87
N THR A 156 -15.64 -22.96 19.06
CA THR A 156 -15.51 -23.97 20.11
C THR A 156 -15.03 -25.30 19.52
N ALA A 157 -13.90 -25.79 20.00
CA ALA A 157 -13.46 -27.18 19.83
C ALA A 157 -14.01 -28.04 20.97
N SER A 158 -14.48 -29.25 20.68
CA SER A 158 -14.99 -30.18 21.69
C SER A 158 -14.56 -31.61 21.40
N SER A 159 -14.11 -32.31 22.43
CA SER A 159 -13.89 -33.76 22.44
C SER A 159 -14.61 -34.35 23.65
N GLY A 160 -15.65 -35.14 23.42
CA GLY A 160 -16.53 -35.61 24.50
C GLY A 160 -17.15 -34.44 25.28
N SER A 161 -16.87 -34.37 26.59
CA SER A 161 -17.30 -33.26 27.46
C SER A 161 -16.25 -32.14 27.62
N ALA A 162 -15.03 -32.34 27.13
CA ALA A 162 -13.98 -31.34 27.16
C ALA A 162 -14.15 -30.36 26.00
N SER A 163 -13.88 -29.08 26.25
CA SER A 163 -14.01 -28.04 25.23
C SER A 163 -13.06 -26.88 25.49
N ALA A 164 -12.63 -26.22 24.42
CA ALA A 164 -11.93 -24.94 24.47
C ALA A 164 -12.49 -23.99 23.42
N ILE A 165 -12.30 -22.69 23.66
CA ILE A 165 -12.87 -21.63 22.85
C ILE A 165 -11.72 -20.76 22.33
N ALA A 166 -11.77 -20.43 21.05
CA ALA A 166 -11.04 -19.32 20.46
C ALA A 166 -12.02 -18.19 20.12
N VAL A 167 -11.67 -16.96 20.50
CA VAL A 167 -12.39 -15.76 20.08
C VAL A 167 -11.90 -15.38 18.68
N VAL A 168 -12.82 -15.18 17.75
CA VAL A 168 -12.53 -14.74 16.38
C VAL A 168 -13.13 -13.36 16.21
N THR A 169 -12.28 -12.38 15.93
CA THR A 169 -12.68 -11.00 15.61
C THR A 169 -12.53 -10.79 14.11
N VAL A 170 -13.55 -10.22 13.48
CA VAL A 170 -13.54 -9.80 12.08
C VAL A 170 -13.81 -8.30 12.05
N SER A 171 -12.93 -7.55 11.41
CA SER A 171 -13.01 -6.09 11.29
C SER A 171 -12.58 -5.66 9.89
N CYS A 172 -13.55 -5.67 8.97
CA CYS A 172 -13.40 -5.32 7.55
C CYS A 172 -14.09 -4.00 7.20
N ASN A 173 -15.25 -3.64 7.78
CA ASN A 173 -15.93 -2.35 7.50
C ASN A 173 -15.43 -1.19 8.40
N SER A 174 -14.24 -1.31 8.96
CA SER A 174 -13.55 -0.14 9.50
C SER A 174 -13.04 0.68 8.31
N ASP A 175 -12.98 1.99 8.51
CA ASP A 175 -12.32 2.95 7.64
C ASP A 175 -11.33 3.64 8.58
N SER A 176 -10.10 3.13 8.58
CA SER A 176 -9.10 3.42 9.63
C SER A 176 -8.42 4.78 9.46
N ASP A 177 -8.34 5.30 8.24
CA ASP A 177 -7.74 6.59 7.89
C ASP A 177 -8.77 7.66 7.47
N GLY A 178 -10.01 7.28 7.19
CA GLY A 178 -11.13 8.17 6.94
C GLY A 178 -11.28 8.58 5.47
N ASP A 179 -10.73 7.81 4.54
CA ASP A 179 -10.65 8.11 3.11
C ASP A 179 -11.91 7.68 2.33
N ARG A 180 -12.87 7.02 3.00
CA ARG A 180 -14.13 6.47 2.48
C ARG A 180 -14.03 5.07 1.85
N LEU A 181 -12.86 4.46 1.83
CA LEU A 181 -12.70 3.03 1.63
C LEU A 181 -12.83 2.30 2.97
N VAL A 182 -12.97 0.98 2.89
CA VAL A 182 -13.02 0.14 4.07
C VAL A 182 -11.78 -0.73 4.08
N ASP A 183 -11.14 -0.91 5.24
CA ASP A 183 -9.81 -1.52 5.38
C ASP A 183 -9.66 -2.87 4.64
N CYS A 184 -10.76 -3.60 4.44
CA CYS A 184 -10.73 -4.89 3.75
C CYS A 184 -10.72 -4.86 2.22
N VAL A 185 -11.06 -3.73 1.59
CA VAL A 185 -10.82 -3.56 0.15
C VAL A 185 -9.39 -3.08 -0.12
N GLU A 186 -8.74 -2.55 0.90
CA GLU A 186 -7.40 -1.97 0.88
C GLU A 186 -6.33 -3.02 1.20
N THR A 187 -5.89 -3.73 0.17
CA THR A 187 -5.08 -4.94 0.35
C THR A 187 -3.61 -4.68 0.65
N GLY A 188 -3.15 -3.42 0.58
CA GLY A 188 -1.75 -3.03 0.78
C GLY A 188 -0.80 -3.66 -0.23
N THR A 189 -1.30 -4.05 -1.42
CA THR A 189 -0.51 -4.73 -2.44
C THR A 189 0.24 -3.77 -3.37
N GLY A 190 -0.16 -2.49 -3.39
CA GLY A 190 0.33 -1.50 -4.34
C GLY A 190 -0.09 -1.79 -5.79
N VAL A 191 -1.16 -2.58 -5.97
CA VAL A 191 -1.69 -2.94 -7.30
C VAL A 191 -3.20 -2.79 -7.27
N PHE A 192 -3.71 -1.81 -8.00
CA PHE A 192 -5.14 -1.62 -8.17
C PHE A 192 -5.72 -2.73 -9.05
N VAL A 193 -6.71 -3.46 -8.53
CA VAL A 193 -7.44 -4.51 -9.27
C VAL A 193 -8.86 -4.06 -9.59
N ASP A 194 -9.63 -3.70 -8.56
CA ASP A 194 -10.96 -3.10 -8.64
C ASP A 194 -11.40 -2.51 -7.28
N GLU A 195 -12.63 -2.00 -7.18
CA GLU A 195 -13.20 -1.40 -5.96
C GLU A 195 -13.25 -2.33 -4.72
N ASN A 196 -13.03 -3.64 -4.89
CA ASN A 196 -12.99 -4.64 -3.80
C ASN A 196 -11.57 -5.13 -3.49
N ASP A 197 -10.57 -4.69 -4.25
CA ASP A 197 -9.13 -4.97 -4.09
C ASP A 197 -8.36 -3.78 -4.69
N THR A 198 -8.35 -2.68 -3.94
CA THR A 198 -7.84 -1.38 -4.37
C THR A 198 -6.31 -1.34 -4.37
N GLY A 199 -5.67 -2.25 -3.63
CA GLY A 199 -4.22 -2.27 -3.47
C GLY A 199 -3.66 -1.18 -2.53
N THR A 200 -4.51 -0.29 -2.04
CA THR A 200 -4.20 0.83 -1.15
C THR A 200 -3.82 0.38 0.25
N ASP A 201 -3.12 1.23 1.01
CA ASP A 201 -2.76 0.97 2.41
C ASP A 201 -3.90 1.44 3.34
N PRO A 202 -4.54 0.54 4.13
CA PRO A 202 -5.68 0.87 5.01
C PRO A 202 -5.38 1.82 6.17
N SER A 203 -4.20 2.43 6.18
CA SER A 203 -3.78 3.39 7.19
C SER A 203 -3.29 4.72 6.60
N LEU A 204 -3.36 4.86 5.29
CA LEU A 204 -2.95 6.04 4.52
C LEU A 204 -4.08 6.42 3.57
N ALA A 205 -4.74 7.55 3.84
CA ALA A 205 -5.86 8.02 3.02
C ALA A 205 -5.50 8.41 1.57
N ASP A 206 -4.20 8.45 1.26
CA ASP A 206 -3.60 8.77 -0.03
C ASP A 206 -2.34 7.89 -0.11
N THR A 207 -2.46 6.76 -0.82
CA THR A 207 -1.44 5.71 -0.84
C THR A 207 -0.26 6.09 -1.71
N ASP A 208 -0.49 6.78 -2.83
CA ASP A 208 0.56 7.12 -3.79
C ASP A 208 1.14 8.53 -3.63
N GLY A 209 0.51 9.35 -2.80
CA GLY A 209 1.01 10.63 -2.34
C GLY A 209 0.81 11.78 -3.32
N ASP A 210 -0.18 11.69 -4.22
CA ASP A 210 -0.49 12.72 -5.21
C ASP A 210 -1.46 13.81 -4.72
N ALA A 211 -1.85 13.73 -3.44
CA ALA A 211 -2.81 14.61 -2.77
C ALA A 211 -4.28 14.43 -3.20
N ILE A 212 -4.62 13.32 -3.84
CA ILE A 212 -5.99 12.84 -4.04
C ILE A 212 -6.20 11.67 -3.08
N SER A 213 -7.37 11.62 -2.41
CA SER A 213 -7.65 10.48 -1.53
C SER A 213 -7.96 9.20 -2.31
N ASP A 214 -7.48 8.07 -1.81
CA ASP A 214 -7.69 6.74 -2.41
C ASP A 214 -9.19 6.48 -2.67
N GLY A 215 -10.05 6.84 -1.72
CA GLY A 215 -11.50 6.76 -1.88
C GLY A 215 -12.11 7.73 -2.90
N ASP A 216 -11.54 8.92 -3.15
CA ASP A 216 -11.93 9.80 -4.27
C ASP A 216 -11.60 9.17 -5.62
N GLU A 217 -10.43 8.55 -5.75
CA GLU A 217 -9.99 7.93 -6.99
C GLU A 217 -10.78 6.66 -7.32
N VAL A 218 -11.16 5.89 -6.29
CA VAL A 218 -11.92 4.64 -6.46
C VAL A 218 -13.42 4.89 -6.62
N LEU A 219 -14.00 5.84 -5.88
CA LEU A 219 -15.46 6.02 -5.79
C LEU A 219 -15.96 7.27 -6.53
N GLY A 220 -15.06 8.14 -6.98
CA GLY A 220 -15.38 9.51 -7.38
C GLY A 220 -15.60 10.41 -6.16
N THR A 221 -15.63 11.72 -6.40
CA THR A 221 -15.67 12.71 -5.33
C THR A 221 -17.09 12.93 -4.79
N LEU A 222 -17.19 13.41 -3.55
CA LEU A 222 -18.48 13.77 -2.94
C LEU A 222 -19.20 14.93 -3.65
N THR A 223 -18.46 15.74 -4.42
CA THR A 223 -19.00 16.85 -5.21
C THR A 223 -19.45 16.41 -6.61
N GLY A 224 -19.17 15.16 -7.00
CA GLY A 224 -19.65 14.53 -8.22
C GLY A 224 -18.66 14.51 -9.39
N LEU A 225 -17.36 14.72 -9.13
CA LEU A 225 -16.30 14.52 -10.12
C LEU A 225 -16.01 13.01 -10.24
N ASP A 226 -16.08 12.48 -11.46
CA ASP A 226 -15.94 11.04 -11.74
C ASP A 226 -14.48 10.70 -12.09
N LEU A 227 -13.59 10.77 -11.10
CA LEU A 227 -12.17 10.41 -11.22
C LEU A 227 -11.95 8.96 -11.73
N PRO A 228 -12.72 7.94 -11.31
CA PRO A 228 -12.61 6.60 -11.88
C PRO A 228 -12.86 6.58 -13.40
N ALA A 229 -13.83 7.35 -13.89
CA ALA A 229 -14.10 7.45 -15.32
C ALA A 229 -13.00 8.18 -16.09
N MET A 230 -12.26 9.09 -15.45
CA MET A 230 -11.07 9.75 -16.01
C MET A 230 -9.86 8.82 -16.11
N GLY A 231 -9.86 7.71 -15.36
CA GLY A 231 -8.81 6.70 -15.37
C GLY A 231 -7.75 6.87 -14.28
N VAL A 232 -8.02 7.72 -13.28
CA VAL A 232 -7.16 7.94 -12.12
C VAL A 232 -7.06 6.64 -11.29
N SER A 233 -5.91 6.40 -10.67
CA SER A 233 -5.59 5.15 -9.99
C SER A 233 -5.00 5.42 -8.60
N PRO A 234 -5.53 4.81 -7.53
CA PRO A 234 -5.12 5.09 -6.13
C PRO A 234 -3.77 4.51 -5.70
N VAL A 235 -2.93 4.16 -6.66
CA VAL A 235 -1.61 3.54 -6.43
C VAL A 235 -0.59 4.02 -7.47
N THR A 236 -0.96 5.00 -8.28
CA THR A 236 -0.13 5.60 -9.33
C THR A 236 -0.32 7.10 -9.28
N PRO A 237 0.69 7.87 -8.84
CA PRO A 237 0.52 9.30 -8.64
C PRO A 237 0.03 9.99 -9.90
N THR A 238 -0.96 10.86 -9.76
CA THR A 238 -1.68 11.47 -10.88
C THR A 238 -1.66 13.00 -10.83
N ILE A 239 -1.52 13.62 -12.01
CA ILE A 239 -1.68 15.06 -12.21
C ILE A 239 -2.79 15.31 -13.23
N LEU A 240 -3.82 16.03 -12.81
CA LEU A 240 -4.91 16.48 -13.68
C LEU A 240 -4.70 17.94 -14.07
N ILE A 241 -4.78 18.27 -15.36
CA ILE A 241 -4.58 19.64 -15.85
C ILE A 241 -5.69 20.02 -16.82
N GLU A 242 -6.39 21.13 -16.55
CA GLU A 242 -7.37 21.71 -17.47
C GLU A 242 -6.76 22.90 -18.22
N TYR A 243 -6.99 22.98 -19.53
CA TYR A 243 -6.45 24.01 -20.41
C TYR A 243 -7.55 24.85 -21.03
N ASP A 244 -7.62 26.12 -20.63
CA ASP A 244 -8.43 27.15 -21.29
C ASP A 244 -7.54 28.03 -22.15
N TRP A 245 -7.98 28.41 -23.35
CA TRP A 245 -7.14 29.10 -24.31
C TRP A 245 -7.84 30.23 -25.07
N PHE A 246 -7.04 31.05 -25.74
CA PHE A 246 -7.51 32.11 -26.63
C PHE A 246 -7.18 31.74 -28.07
N ASP A 247 -8.05 32.15 -28.99
CA ASP A 247 -7.81 32.07 -30.42
C ASP A 247 -7.92 33.46 -31.04
N ASP A 248 -7.15 33.68 -32.11
CA ASP A 248 -7.21 34.88 -32.91
C ASP A 248 -7.44 34.56 -34.40
N ASN A 249 -7.42 35.61 -35.23
CA ASN A 249 -7.48 35.44 -36.68
C ASN A 249 -6.16 34.94 -37.29
N GLY A 250 -5.80 33.69 -36.99
CA GLY A 250 -4.69 32.99 -37.63
C GLY A 250 -3.92 32.02 -36.73
N HIS A 251 -4.08 32.11 -35.41
CA HIS A 251 -3.40 31.22 -34.47
C HIS A 251 -4.30 30.82 -33.30
N SER A 252 -4.04 29.61 -32.77
CA SER A 252 -4.71 29.04 -31.61
C SER A 252 -3.68 28.79 -30.53
N HIS A 253 -4.02 29.14 -29.30
CA HIS A 253 -3.20 28.86 -28.13
C HIS A 253 -3.57 27.57 -27.42
N ARG A 254 -4.56 26.84 -27.97
CA ARG A 254 -4.90 25.49 -27.52
C ARG A 254 -3.69 24.58 -27.66
N PRO A 255 -3.20 23.96 -26.57
CA PRO A 255 -2.14 22.98 -26.67
C PRO A 255 -2.54 21.83 -27.61
N THR A 256 -1.58 21.39 -28.42
CA THR A 256 -1.79 20.22 -29.28
C THR A 256 -1.44 18.93 -28.54
N ALA A 257 -1.99 17.80 -28.98
CA ALA A 257 -1.64 16.50 -28.41
C ALA A 257 -0.13 16.19 -28.52
N ALA A 258 0.57 16.71 -29.53
CA ALA A 258 2.02 16.54 -29.67
C ALA A 258 2.80 17.33 -28.62
N GLN A 259 2.35 18.54 -28.30
CA GLN A 259 2.93 19.36 -27.23
C GLN A 259 2.73 18.72 -25.87
N LEU A 260 1.52 18.24 -25.60
CA LEU A 260 1.19 17.60 -24.33
C LEU A 260 1.92 16.27 -24.15
N ALA A 261 2.07 15.47 -25.21
CA ALA A 261 2.83 14.22 -25.15
C ALA A 261 4.30 14.39 -24.75
N LEU A 262 4.93 15.54 -25.04
CA LEU A 262 6.27 15.84 -24.55
C LEU A 262 6.31 16.05 -23.04
N VAL A 263 5.27 16.66 -22.47
CA VAL A 263 5.13 16.82 -21.01
C VAL A 263 4.83 15.46 -20.39
N THR A 264 3.85 14.72 -20.92
CA THR A 264 3.45 13.40 -20.41
C THR A 264 4.65 12.44 -20.34
N ALA A 265 5.47 12.37 -21.39
CA ALA A 265 6.62 11.47 -21.43
C ALA A 265 7.59 11.67 -20.25
N SER A 266 7.86 12.92 -19.86
CA SER A 266 8.77 13.22 -18.75
C SER A 266 8.25 12.70 -17.41
N PHE A 267 6.94 12.78 -17.17
CA PHE A 267 6.30 12.28 -15.94
C PHE A 267 6.11 10.75 -15.98
N GLU A 268 5.80 10.17 -17.13
CA GLU A 268 5.69 8.71 -17.31
C GLU A 268 7.01 8.00 -16.98
N ASP A 269 8.15 8.59 -17.33
CA ASP A 269 9.48 8.07 -16.98
C ASP A 269 9.73 8.03 -15.45
N GLN A 270 9.00 8.86 -14.69
CA GLN A 270 9.00 8.87 -13.22
C GLN A 270 7.87 8.04 -12.60
N GLY A 271 7.04 7.38 -13.43
CA GLY A 271 5.89 6.60 -12.98
C GLY A 271 4.71 7.45 -12.51
N ILE A 272 4.60 8.70 -12.98
CA ILE A 272 3.51 9.63 -12.68
C ILE A 272 2.60 9.73 -13.91
N GLU A 273 1.29 9.59 -13.71
CA GLU A 273 0.30 9.77 -14.77
C GLU A 273 -0.10 11.25 -14.90
N VAL A 274 -0.21 11.74 -16.13
CA VAL A 274 -0.66 13.11 -16.39
C VAL A 274 -1.84 13.09 -17.35
N PHE A 275 -2.98 13.58 -16.88
CA PHE A 275 -4.20 13.70 -17.67
C PHE A 275 -4.42 15.15 -18.06
N HIS A 276 -4.52 15.38 -19.37
CA HIS A 276 -4.72 16.71 -19.94
C HIS A 276 -6.16 16.87 -20.44
N ASP A 277 -6.91 17.81 -19.89
CA ASP A 277 -8.20 18.25 -20.39
C ASP A 277 -8.04 19.55 -21.18
N TYR A 278 -7.86 19.43 -22.48
CA TYR A 278 -7.73 20.55 -23.41
C TYR A 278 -8.95 20.63 -24.33
N GLY A 279 -10.12 20.14 -23.89
CA GLY A 279 -11.38 20.10 -24.64
C GLY A 279 -11.40 19.06 -25.76
N GLN A 280 -10.69 17.94 -25.58
CA GLN A 280 -10.55 16.89 -26.59
C GLN A 280 -11.82 16.07 -26.82
N ASP A 281 -12.65 15.89 -25.80
CA ASP A 281 -13.76 14.93 -25.80
C ASP A 281 -15.06 15.58 -25.31
N GLU A 282 -15.88 16.10 -26.23
CA GLU A 282 -17.17 16.75 -25.89
C GLU A 282 -18.18 15.84 -25.16
N ASP A 283 -18.01 14.51 -25.25
CA ASP A 283 -18.86 13.49 -24.62
C ASP A 283 -18.07 12.54 -23.67
N GLY A 284 -16.82 12.90 -23.33
CA GLY A 284 -15.91 12.10 -22.50
C GLY A 284 -15.94 12.48 -21.02
N PRO A 285 -15.16 11.80 -20.17
CA PRO A 285 -15.00 12.17 -18.76
C PRO A 285 -14.25 13.50 -18.60
N PHE A 286 -13.43 13.90 -19.57
CA PHE A 286 -12.77 15.20 -19.67
C PHE A 286 -13.66 16.21 -20.40
N ASP A 287 -14.55 16.87 -19.65
CA ASP A 287 -15.58 17.79 -20.15
C ASP A 287 -15.24 19.29 -19.98
N GLY A 288 -14.00 19.62 -19.67
CA GLY A 288 -13.48 20.97 -19.50
C GLY A 288 -12.77 21.49 -20.75
N GLY A 289 -11.93 22.50 -20.56
CA GLY A 289 -11.08 23.06 -21.60
C GLY A 289 -11.83 23.89 -22.64
N ASN A 290 -11.75 25.21 -22.51
CA ASN A 290 -12.63 26.14 -23.17
C ASN A 290 -11.88 27.16 -24.03
N LEU A 291 -12.48 27.52 -25.17
CA LEU A 291 -12.10 28.70 -25.93
C LEU A 291 -12.66 29.96 -25.24
N ILE A 292 -11.76 30.81 -24.77
CA ILE A 292 -12.05 32.10 -24.15
C ILE A 292 -12.17 33.18 -25.21
N ALA A 293 -13.29 33.90 -25.19
CA ALA A 293 -13.52 35.04 -26.06
C ALA A 293 -13.02 36.33 -25.40
N ASP A 294 -11.99 36.93 -25.98
CA ASP A 294 -11.52 38.27 -25.67
C ASP A 294 -11.00 38.99 -26.93
N ASP A 295 -11.16 40.30 -26.98
CA ASP A 295 -10.89 41.09 -28.19
C ASP A 295 -9.38 41.29 -28.45
N ASP A 296 -8.52 41.29 -27.43
CA ASP A 296 -7.07 41.47 -27.57
C ASP A 296 -6.25 40.26 -27.09
N GLY A 297 -6.83 39.41 -26.24
CA GLY A 297 -6.18 38.23 -25.66
C GLY A 297 -5.05 38.58 -24.70
N ASP A 298 -4.98 39.83 -24.22
CA ASP A 298 -4.06 40.31 -23.19
C ASP A 298 -4.78 40.44 -21.85
N ILE A 299 -4.41 39.60 -20.88
CA ILE A 299 -5.01 39.64 -19.54
C ILE A 299 -4.16 40.41 -18.53
N THR A 300 -4.75 40.80 -17.41
CA THR A 300 -4.04 41.47 -16.30
C THR A 300 -3.29 40.51 -15.35
N GLY A 301 -2.60 39.49 -15.89
CA GLY A 301 -2.01 38.39 -15.11
C GLY A 301 -3.05 37.68 -14.24
N PHE A 302 -2.72 37.29 -13.01
CA PHE A 302 -3.70 36.87 -11.98
C PHE A 302 -4.53 38.06 -11.44
N GLY A 303 -5.12 38.82 -12.36
CA GLY A 303 -5.91 40.01 -12.12
C GLY A 303 -7.42 39.75 -12.24
N ALA A 304 -8.18 40.82 -12.44
CA ALA A 304 -9.64 40.76 -12.47
C ALA A 304 -10.18 39.97 -13.68
N ASP A 305 -9.52 40.09 -14.84
CA ASP A 305 -9.98 39.43 -16.06
C ASP A 305 -9.78 37.92 -15.96
N TRP A 306 -8.58 37.48 -15.57
CA TRP A 306 -8.27 36.06 -15.30
C TRP A 306 -9.25 35.44 -14.29
N ALA A 307 -9.49 36.12 -13.16
CA ALA A 307 -10.42 35.61 -12.14
C ALA A 307 -11.86 35.49 -12.67
N ALA A 308 -12.28 36.39 -13.56
CA ALA A 308 -13.58 36.33 -14.21
C ALA A 308 -13.67 35.18 -15.22
N TYR A 309 -12.59 34.90 -15.97
CA TYR A 309 -12.54 33.77 -16.90
C TYR A 309 -12.50 32.42 -16.17
N LYS A 310 -11.63 32.24 -15.17
CA LYS A 310 -11.62 31.00 -14.35
C LYS A 310 -13.00 30.73 -13.76
N ALA A 311 -13.64 31.73 -13.14
CA ALA A 311 -14.97 31.58 -12.56
C ALA A 311 -16.08 31.26 -13.58
N ALA A 312 -15.87 31.50 -14.87
CA ALA A 312 -16.86 31.25 -15.92
C ALA A 312 -16.65 29.91 -16.65
N ASN A 313 -15.44 29.35 -16.60
CA ASN A 313 -15.03 28.23 -17.45
C ASN A 313 -14.48 27.03 -16.67
N PHE A 314 -13.95 27.23 -15.46
CA PHE A 314 -13.49 26.15 -14.58
C PHE A 314 -14.62 25.72 -13.64
N ASP A 315 -15.07 24.47 -13.73
CA ASP A 315 -16.10 23.96 -12.82
C ASP A 315 -15.54 23.85 -11.40
N SER A 316 -16.29 24.41 -10.45
CA SER A 316 -15.95 24.35 -9.03
C SER A 316 -15.77 22.94 -8.47
N ILE A 317 -16.35 21.89 -9.07
CA ILE A 317 -16.15 20.51 -8.63
C ILE A 317 -14.72 19.99 -8.91
N ARG A 318 -13.97 20.66 -9.79
CA ARG A 318 -12.58 20.34 -10.15
C ARG A 318 -11.54 21.03 -9.28
N SER A 319 -11.98 22.00 -8.48
CA SER A 319 -11.13 22.71 -7.52
C SER A 319 -10.61 21.73 -6.48
N GLY A 320 -9.29 21.69 -6.29
CA GLY A 320 -8.67 20.72 -5.39
C GLY A 320 -8.38 19.37 -6.05
N TYR A 321 -8.47 19.26 -7.39
CA TYR A 321 -8.00 18.09 -8.14
C TYR A 321 -7.24 18.48 -9.41
N PHE A 322 -7.64 19.56 -10.09
CA PHE A 322 -7.03 20.00 -11.33
C PHE A 322 -6.11 21.21 -11.13
N HIS A 323 -4.95 21.20 -11.79
CA HIS A 323 -4.24 22.42 -12.12
C HIS A 323 -4.96 23.14 -13.27
N TYR A 324 -5.20 24.43 -13.13
CA TYR A 324 -5.82 25.26 -14.14
C TYR A 324 -4.75 26.01 -14.96
N ALA A 325 -4.57 25.57 -16.21
CA ALA A 325 -3.67 26.15 -17.17
C ALA A 325 -4.38 27.12 -18.12
N PHE A 326 -4.08 28.40 -17.96
CA PHE A 326 -4.69 29.47 -18.75
C PHE A 326 -3.75 29.95 -19.87
N HIS A 327 -4.19 29.89 -21.12
CA HIS A 327 -3.35 30.11 -22.30
C HIS A 327 -3.74 31.39 -23.09
N PRO A 328 -3.46 32.60 -22.56
CA PRO A 328 -3.70 33.86 -23.27
C PRO A 328 -2.67 34.12 -24.36
N HIS A 329 -2.91 35.15 -25.20
CA HIS A 329 -1.87 35.66 -26.09
C HIS A 329 -0.71 36.24 -25.26
N SER A 330 -1.05 37.14 -24.34
CA SER A 330 -0.09 37.77 -23.43
C SER A 330 -0.73 38.14 -22.10
N TYR A 331 0.09 38.68 -21.20
CA TYR A 331 -0.43 39.35 -20.02
C TYR A 331 0.33 40.63 -19.70
N ASN A 332 -0.37 41.63 -19.16
CA ASN A 332 0.13 42.96 -18.81
C ASN A 332 0.84 43.68 -19.98
N ASN A 333 0.43 43.44 -21.23
CA ASN A 333 1.13 43.88 -22.44
C ASN A 333 2.62 43.49 -22.44
N GLY A 334 2.93 42.36 -21.81
CA GLY A 334 4.28 41.87 -21.57
C GLY A 334 4.70 40.78 -22.55
N ASN A 335 5.95 40.35 -22.43
CA ASN A 335 6.56 39.26 -23.19
C ASN A 335 7.04 38.16 -22.24
N SER A 336 6.26 37.85 -21.20
CA SER A 336 6.54 36.67 -20.38
C SER A 336 6.10 35.40 -21.10
N SER A 337 6.72 34.26 -20.79
CA SER A 337 6.25 32.96 -21.27
C SER A 337 5.18 32.42 -20.36
N GLY A 338 5.26 32.72 -19.07
CA GLY A 338 4.22 32.34 -18.14
C GLY A 338 4.30 33.02 -16.79
N ARG A 339 3.36 32.60 -15.94
CA ARG A 339 3.18 33.05 -14.57
C ARG A 339 2.48 31.95 -13.79
N ALA A 340 3.04 31.51 -12.68
CA ALA A 340 2.43 30.48 -11.84
C ALA A 340 2.39 30.87 -10.37
N GLU A 341 1.51 30.21 -9.64
CA GLU A 341 1.63 30.09 -8.20
C GLU A 341 2.74 29.09 -7.84
N ILE A 342 3.47 29.35 -6.75
CA ILE A 342 4.39 28.38 -6.17
C ILE A 342 3.65 27.62 -5.08
N ASN A 343 3.64 26.28 -5.16
CA ASN A 343 2.78 25.41 -4.35
C ASN A 343 1.30 25.84 -4.50
N GLY A 344 0.75 25.68 -5.70
CA GLY A 344 -0.60 26.11 -6.05
C GLY A 344 -1.19 25.31 -7.19
N ASP A 345 -2.33 25.78 -7.70
CA ASP A 345 -3.13 25.11 -8.72
C ASP A 345 -3.28 25.94 -10.00
N ASP A 346 -2.68 27.13 -10.06
CA ASP A 346 -2.95 28.12 -11.10
C ASP A 346 -1.70 28.52 -11.87
N LEU A 347 -1.77 28.37 -13.20
CA LEU A 347 -0.71 28.81 -14.12
C LEU A 347 -1.26 29.55 -15.34
N ILE A 348 -0.46 30.48 -15.87
CA ILE A 348 -0.67 31.19 -17.11
C ILE A 348 0.47 30.86 -18.06
N ASN A 349 0.15 30.43 -19.29
CA ASN A 349 1.09 30.16 -20.36
C ASN A 349 0.82 31.12 -21.53
N SER A 350 1.59 32.20 -21.64
CA SER A 350 1.47 33.18 -22.73
C SER A 350 2.41 32.85 -23.89
N THR A 351 1.86 32.21 -24.91
CA THR A 351 2.64 31.56 -25.99
C THR A 351 2.64 32.34 -27.32
N LEU A 352 2.24 33.62 -27.36
CA LEU A 352 2.08 34.40 -28.60
C LEU A 352 3.31 34.38 -29.52
N ASN A 353 4.50 34.31 -28.95
CA ASN A 353 5.75 34.33 -29.73
C ASN A 353 6.17 32.95 -30.27
N PHE A 354 5.53 31.87 -29.82
CA PHE A 354 5.98 30.49 -30.07
C PHE A 354 4.87 29.43 -30.07
N TYR A 355 3.60 29.81 -30.21
CA TYR A 355 2.43 28.92 -30.15
C TYR A 355 2.49 27.70 -31.09
N GLY A 356 3.25 27.81 -32.19
CA GLY A 356 3.44 26.74 -33.18
C GLY A 356 4.70 25.91 -33.01
N ASN A 357 5.51 26.14 -31.96
CA ASN A 357 6.70 25.37 -31.66
C ASN A 357 6.41 24.40 -30.51
N ASP A 358 6.46 23.10 -30.80
CA ASP A 358 6.00 22.08 -29.86
C ASP A 358 6.84 22.05 -28.57
N LEU A 359 8.17 22.10 -28.71
CA LEU A 359 9.11 22.09 -27.58
C LEU A 359 8.93 23.32 -26.69
N GLN A 360 8.80 24.51 -27.28
CA GLN A 360 8.70 25.76 -26.52
C GLN A 360 7.39 25.87 -25.75
N VAL A 361 6.28 25.37 -26.32
CA VAL A 361 4.99 25.29 -25.63
C VAL A 361 5.06 24.23 -24.51
N ALA A 362 5.56 23.02 -24.80
CA ALA A 362 5.69 21.97 -23.80
C ALA A 362 6.59 22.36 -22.63
N GLY A 363 7.78 22.91 -22.93
CA GLY A 363 8.71 23.40 -21.92
C GLY A 363 8.14 24.55 -21.09
N THR A 364 7.31 25.42 -21.67
CA THR A 364 6.60 26.46 -20.89
C THR A 364 5.53 25.84 -19.98
N ILE A 365 4.72 24.91 -20.48
CA ILE A 365 3.71 24.21 -19.66
C ILE A 365 4.37 23.51 -18.49
N MET A 366 5.43 22.73 -18.74
CA MET A 366 6.14 22.01 -17.69
C MET A 366 6.82 22.97 -16.71
N HIS A 367 7.41 24.08 -17.18
CA HIS A 367 8.03 25.08 -16.31
C HIS A 367 7.05 25.72 -15.33
N GLU A 368 5.91 26.16 -15.82
CA GLU A 368 4.91 26.79 -14.97
C GLU A 368 4.19 25.76 -14.08
N LEU A 369 4.01 24.52 -14.54
CA LEU A 369 3.55 23.41 -13.70
C LEU A 369 4.56 23.09 -12.59
N GLY A 370 5.86 23.14 -12.87
CA GLY A 370 6.90 22.92 -11.87
C GLY A 370 6.80 23.87 -10.69
N HIS A 371 6.42 25.14 -10.92
CA HIS A 371 6.12 26.07 -9.82
C HIS A 371 4.92 25.63 -8.99
N ASN A 372 3.82 25.21 -9.62
CA ASN A 372 2.67 24.66 -8.90
C ASN A 372 3.08 23.46 -8.04
N LEU A 373 4.02 22.64 -8.53
CA LEU A 373 4.65 21.52 -7.83
C LEU A 373 5.80 21.93 -6.89
N GLY A 374 6.00 23.22 -6.62
CA GLY A 374 6.94 23.72 -5.61
C GLY A 374 8.37 24.01 -6.10
N LEU A 375 8.68 23.76 -7.36
CA LEU A 375 10.02 23.96 -7.94
C LEU A 375 10.35 25.43 -8.20
N ARG A 376 11.65 25.74 -8.27
CA ARG A 376 12.21 27.08 -8.47
C ARG A 376 13.28 27.07 -9.54
N HIS A 377 13.53 28.22 -10.17
CA HIS A 377 14.37 28.34 -11.38
C HIS A 377 15.85 27.91 -11.28
N GLY A 378 16.32 27.51 -10.10
CA GLY A 378 17.71 27.17 -9.84
C GLY A 378 17.87 26.10 -8.77
N GLY A 379 16.84 25.26 -8.60
CA GLY A 379 16.70 24.38 -7.46
C GLY A 379 16.55 25.17 -6.16
N ASP A 380 17.32 24.79 -5.14
CA ASP A 380 17.28 25.38 -3.80
C ASP A 380 18.04 26.71 -3.65
N GLU A 381 18.79 27.14 -4.67
CA GLU A 381 19.68 28.31 -4.59
C GLU A 381 19.12 29.59 -5.24
N ASN A 382 18.03 29.49 -6.00
CA ASN A 382 17.51 30.57 -6.86
C ASN A 382 18.56 31.17 -7.84
N ARG A 383 19.58 30.39 -8.21
CA ARG A 383 20.61 30.79 -9.19
C ARG A 383 20.25 30.25 -10.58
N ASN A 384 20.17 31.14 -11.57
CA ASN A 384 19.74 30.80 -12.92
C ASN A 384 20.91 30.44 -13.84
N TYR A 385 20.59 29.80 -14.96
CA TYR A 385 21.52 29.50 -16.06
C TYR A 385 22.71 28.61 -15.66
N LYS A 386 22.62 27.87 -14.56
CA LYS A 386 23.61 26.86 -14.17
C LYS A 386 23.61 25.74 -15.22
N PRO A 387 24.74 25.41 -15.87
CA PRO A 387 24.80 24.34 -16.87
C PRO A 387 24.67 22.95 -16.25
N ASN A 388 25.06 22.77 -14.99
CA ASN A 388 24.86 21.52 -14.27
C ASN A 388 23.46 21.40 -13.64
N TYR A 389 22.60 22.42 -13.68
CA TYR A 389 21.21 22.29 -13.25
C TYR A 389 20.32 21.96 -14.45
N ASN A 390 20.24 20.66 -14.75
CA ASN A 390 19.68 20.16 -15.99
C ASN A 390 18.16 20.00 -15.92
N SER A 391 17.47 21.13 -15.85
CA SER A 391 16.04 21.18 -15.62
C SER A 391 15.41 22.25 -16.50
N ILE A 392 14.20 21.99 -17.01
CA ILE A 392 13.40 23.02 -17.68
C ILE A 392 13.06 24.20 -16.76
N MET A 393 13.20 24.05 -15.44
CA MET A 393 13.06 25.15 -14.48
C MET A 393 14.18 26.18 -14.66
N SER A 394 15.33 25.78 -15.21
CA SER A 394 16.38 26.70 -15.62
C SER A 394 15.97 27.43 -16.90
N TYR A 395 16.09 28.77 -16.89
CA TYR A 395 15.91 29.58 -18.10
C TYR A 395 16.88 29.22 -19.24
N LYS A 396 17.96 28.48 -18.96
CA LYS A 396 18.86 27.95 -19.99
C LYS A 396 18.13 26.90 -20.86
N TYR A 397 17.33 26.05 -20.25
CA TYR A 397 16.78 24.84 -20.86
C TYR A 397 15.28 24.95 -21.20
N GLN A 398 14.54 25.87 -20.59
CA GLN A 398 13.08 26.03 -20.79
C GLN A 398 12.60 25.96 -22.27
N PHE A 399 13.33 26.57 -23.21
CA PHE A 399 12.93 26.65 -24.62
C PHE A 399 13.69 25.73 -25.57
N GLY A 400 14.88 25.28 -25.16
CA GLY A 400 15.76 24.44 -25.97
C GLY A 400 15.70 22.97 -25.59
N GLY A 401 15.07 22.64 -24.47
CA GLY A 401 15.17 21.33 -23.84
C GLY A 401 16.34 21.23 -22.87
N VAL A 402 16.35 20.20 -22.03
CA VAL A 402 17.49 19.82 -21.20
C VAL A 402 18.59 19.17 -22.05
N ASP A 403 19.79 19.13 -21.50
CA ASP A 403 20.98 18.50 -22.08
C ASP A 403 20.97 16.99 -21.75
N ASP A 404 21.02 16.12 -22.76
CA ASP A 404 21.02 14.67 -22.60
C ASP A 404 22.31 13.98 -23.09
N ASP A 405 23.30 14.76 -23.55
CA ASP A 405 24.55 14.25 -24.11
C ASP A 405 25.84 14.86 -23.52
N CYS A 406 25.70 15.67 -22.47
CA CYS A 406 26.77 16.24 -21.66
C CYS A 406 27.60 17.35 -22.33
N ASP A 407 27.14 17.94 -23.43
CA ASP A 407 27.83 19.06 -24.08
C ASP A 407 27.45 20.45 -23.51
N ALA A 408 26.55 20.48 -22.52
CA ALA A 408 25.97 21.67 -21.90
C ALA A 408 25.11 22.53 -22.84
N GLU A 409 24.66 22.00 -23.97
CA GLU A 409 23.71 22.61 -24.89
C GLU A 409 22.32 21.96 -24.78
N PRO A 410 21.25 22.62 -25.26
CA PRO A 410 19.90 22.07 -25.21
C PRO A 410 19.62 20.99 -26.28
N ASP A 411 19.01 19.85 -25.90
CA ASP A 411 18.80 18.68 -26.78
C ASP A 411 17.33 18.36 -27.16
N GLU A 412 16.45 19.35 -27.13
CA GLU A 412 15.02 19.17 -27.44
C GLU A 412 14.27 18.18 -26.52
N VAL A 413 14.85 17.80 -25.39
CA VAL A 413 14.24 16.96 -24.35
C VAL A 413 13.56 17.83 -23.30
N VAL A 414 12.33 17.54 -22.90
CA VAL A 414 11.67 18.22 -21.78
C VAL A 414 11.85 17.34 -20.54
N ASN A 415 12.49 17.85 -19.48
CA ASN A 415 12.64 17.11 -18.21
C ASN A 415 12.96 18.04 -17.02
N TYR A 416 12.76 17.56 -15.81
CA TYR A 416 13.36 18.15 -14.61
C TYR A 416 14.70 17.50 -14.30
N SER A 417 15.49 18.12 -13.42
CA SER A 417 16.78 17.58 -13.01
C SER A 417 16.60 16.43 -12.01
N GLU A 418 17.43 15.40 -12.15
CA GLU A 418 17.57 14.26 -11.23
C GLU A 418 18.68 14.49 -10.18
N GLY A 419 19.35 15.65 -10.21
CA GLY A 419 20.41 15.99 -9.24
C GLY A 419 21.69 15.16 -9.39
N GLU A 420 21.89 14.53 -10.54
CA GLU A 420 23.03 13.64 -10.79
C GLU A 420 24.30 14.37 -11.23
N ARG A 421 24.20 15.62 -11.69
CA ARG A 421 25.36 16.35 -12.24
C ARG A 421 26.28 16.85 -11.12
N PRO A 422 27.61 16.76 -11.30
CA PRO A 422 28.56 17.20 -10.30
C PRO A 422 28.51 18.73 -10.07
N ASP A 423 28.99 19.13 -8.90
CA ASP A 423 29.24 20.54 -8.59
C ASP A 423 30.28 21.14 -9.56
N LEU A 424 30.01 22.36 -10.03
CA LEU A 424 30.94 23.14 -10.85
C LEU A 424 31.49 24.31 -10.04
N ASP A 425 32.78 24.29 -9.70
CA ASP A 425 33.48 25.43 -9.07
C ASP A 425 34.03 26.35 -10.16
N GLU A 426 33.40 27.51 -10.34
CA GLU A 426 33.79 28.52 -11.33
C GLU A 426 35.19 29.11 -11.11
N ASN A 427 35.82 28.86 -9.96
CA ASN A 427 37.22 29.22 -9.73
C ASN A 427 38.21 28.15 -10.18
N SER A 428 37.74 26.95 -10.52
CA SER A 428 38.58 25.77 -10.75
C SER A 428 37.86 24.69 -11.58
N LEU A 429 37.32 25.06 -12.73
CA LEU A 429 36.67 24.15 -13.67
C LEU A 429 37.68 23.19 -14.31
N ASN A 430 37.20 22.03 -14.72
CA ASN A 430 37.94 21.06 -15.51
C ASN A 430 37.26 20.92 -16.87
N GLU A 431 37.95 21.34 -17.92
CA GLU A 431 37.41 21.33 -19.28
C GLU A 431 37.25 19.91 -19.80
N SER A 432 38.12 18.97 -19.43
CA SER A 432 38.05 17.61 -19.96
C SER A 432 36.85 16.81 -19.41
N HIS A 433 36.35 17.18 -18.23
CA HIS A 433 35.21 16.53 -17.58
C HIS A 433 33.86 17.20 -17.94
N GLY A 434 33.88 18.40 -18.52
CA GLY A 434 32.67 19.13 -18.90
C GLY A 434 31.67 19.29 -17.76
N VAL A 435 30.39 19.09 -18.07
CA VAL A 435 29.25 19.27 -17.14
C VAL A 435 28.87 17.98 -16.39
N CYS A 436 29.21 16.81 -16.93
CA CYS A 436 28.85 15.50 -16.37
C CYS A 436 29.94 14.83 -15.53
N GLY A 437 31.16 15.38 -15.51
CA GLY A 437 32.21 14.92 -14.63
C GLY A 437 33.09 13.81 -15.22
N GLU A 438 33.77 13.07 -14.34
CA GLU A 438 34.78 12.05 -14.71
C GLU A 438 34.22 10.83 -15.46
N ASP A 439 32.92 10.60 -15.36
CA ASP A 439 32.27 9.42 -15.92
C ASP A 439 31.94 9.58 -17.41
N GLU A 440 31.77 10.82 -17.87
CA GLU A 440 31.47 11.18 -19.27
C GLU A 440 32.27 12.41 -19.72
N ASP A 441 33.50 12.17 -20.20
CA ASP A 441 34.44 13.19 -20.69
C ASP A 441 33.99 13.81 -22.04
N VAL A 442 32.90 14.58 -22.02
CA VAL A 442 32.52 15.48 -23.11
C VAL A 442 33.17 16.83 -22.81
N GLY A 443 34.37 17.02 -23.34
CA GLY A 443 35.18 18.19 -23.02
C GLY A 443 34.52 19.51 -23.45
N ILE A 444 34.53 20.51 -22.57
CA ILE A 444 33.95 21.85 -22.80
C ILE A 444 35.05 22.91 -22.67
N ASP A 445 35.18 23.77 -23.67
CA ASP A 445 36.11 24.91 -23.68
C ASP A 445 35.51 26.07 -22.87
N TRP A 446 35.64 26.01 -21.54
CA TRP A 446 35.03 26.98 -20.62
C TRP A 446 35.63 28.39 -20.77
N ASN A 447 36.86 28.51 -21.25
CA ASN A 447 37.58 29.77 -21.34
C ASN A 447 37.72 30.35 -22.77
N GLU A 448 37.21 29.62 -23.76
CA GLU A 448 37.19 29.94 -25.20
C GLU A 448 38.60 30.11 -25.83
N ASP A 449 39.62 29.37 -25.38
CA ASP A 449 40.96 29.43 -25.98
C ASP A 449 41.21 28.40 -27.09
N GLY A 450 40.27 27.48 -27.29
CA GLY A 450 40.20 26.55 -28.41
C GLY A 450 40.75 25.14 -28.13
N ASP A 451 40.99 24.78 -26.87
CA ASP A 451 41.14 23.39 -26.44
C ASP A 451 40.19 23.03 -25.27
N THR A 452 40.24 21.78 -24.81
CA THR A 452 39.31 21.25 -23.78
C THR A 452 40.06 20.34 -22.80
N ASP A 453 41.37 20.56 -22.62
CA ASP A 453 42.22 19.75 -21.74
C ASP A 453 42.80 20.55 -20.56
N ASP A 454 42.31 21.77 -20.34
CA ASP A 454 42.69 22.59 -19.20
C ASP A 454 42.01 22.18 -17.89
N THR A 455 42.73 22.45 -16.80
CA THR A 455 42.28 22.25 -15.42
C THR A 455 42.53 23.52 -14.62
N GLU A 456 41.77 23.71 -13.54
CA GLU A 456 41.80 24.96 -12.74
C GLU A 456 41.37 26.19 -13.56
N VAL A 457 40.46 26.00 -14.52
CA VAL A 457 39.94 27.07 -15.37
C VAL A 457 38.99 27.95 -14.56
N LYS A 458 39.18 29.26 -14.67
CA LYS A 458 38.32 30.25 -14.03
C LYS A 458 37.43 30.92 -15.06
N ALA A 459 36.15 30.53 -15.09
CA ALA A 459 35.14 31.07 -15.98
C ALA A 459 33.82 31.27 -15.22
N ASP A 460 33.09 32.34 -15.56
CA ASP A 460 31.74 32.62 -15.07
C ASP A 460 30.78 31.96 -16.06
N ILE A 461 30.17 30.86 -15.62
CA ILE A 461 29.41 29.94 -16.47
C ILE A 461 27.90 30.03 -16.20
N ASN A 462 27.45 30.93 -15.31
CA ASN A 462 26.03 31.17 -15.03
C ASN A 462 25.67 32.67 -15.03
N ASP A 463 24.67 33.07 -15.83
CA ASP A 463 24.11 34.45 -15.90
C ASP A 463 25.13 35.59 -16.15
N SER A 464 26.43 35.29 -16.29
CA SER A 464 27.53 36.22 -16.53
C SER A 464 27.54 37.42 -15.57
N ASP A 465 27.26 37.17 -14.29
CA ASP A 465 27.06 38.23 -13.28
C ASP A 465 28.38 38.74 -12.67
N GLY A 466 29.51 38.15 -13.07
CA GLY A 466 30.87 38.45 -12.65
C GLY A 466 31.24 37.86 -11.29
N LYS A 467 30.41 37.00 -10.71
CA LYS A 467 30.76 36.19 -9.54
C LYS A 467 31.33 34.85 -9.97
N PHE A 468 32.05 34.21 -9.05
CA PHE A 468 32.65 32.90 -9.25
C PHE A 468 32.33 32.08 -8.02
N GLU A 469 31.40 31.16 -8.15
CA GLU A 469 30.76 30.43 -7.09
C GLU A 469 30.85 28.93 -7.36
N VAL A 470 30.39 28.12 -6.40
CA VAL A 470 30.15 26.70 -6.67
C VAL A 470 28.69 26.59 -7.07
N LEU A 471 28.46 25.99 -8.23
CA LEU A 471 27.14 25.74 -8.78
C LEU A 471 26.77 24.30 -8.46
N HIS A 472 25.63 24.14 -7.80
CA HIS A 472 25.11 22.83 -7.42
C HIS A 472 24.00 22.42 -8.38
N ASP A 473 23.94 21.15 -8.75
CA ASP A 473 22.72 20.56 -9.29
C ASP A 473 21.68 20.40 -8.15
N TYR A 474 20.44 20.14 -8.52
CA TYR A 474 19.35 19.92 -7.57
C TYR A 474 18.37 18.93 -8.17
N ASP A 475 18.05 17.88 -7.41
CA ASP A 475 17.07 16.88 -7.78
C ASP A 475 15.66 17.47 -7.65
N ASP A 476 15.14 17.99 -8.76
CA ASP A 476 13.79 18.54 -8.81
C ASP A 476 12.75 17.42 -8.69
N TRP A 477 13.00 16.25 -9.30
CA TRP A 477 12.06 15.12 -9.28
C TRP A 477 11.80 14.61 -7.86
N ALA A 478 12.84 14.47 -7.04
CA ALA A 478 12.66 14.08 -5.64
C ALA A 478 12.07 15.19 -4.75
N ASN A 479 11.85 16.40 -5.28
CA ASN A 479 11.36 17.56 -4.54
C ASN A 479 10.07 18.16 -5.13
N ILE A 480 9.39 17.45 -6.04
CA ILE A 480 8.02 17.80 -6.44
C ILE A 480 7.08 17.73 -5.22
N ASN A 481 6.07 18.60 -5.21
CA ASN A 481 5.16 18.75 -4.09
C ASN A 481 3.72 18.95 -4.58
N TYR A 482 2.87 17.95 -4.34
CA TYR A 482 1.46 17.97 -4.72
C TYR A 482 0.57 18.83 -3.81
N ALA A 483 1.08 19.30 -2.67
CA ALA A 483 0.32 20.06 -1.68
C ALA A 483 -0.20 21.45 -2.14
N GLY A 484 0.00 21.82 -3.41
CA GLY A 484 -0.60 23.00 -4.04
C GLY A 484 -2.08 22.83 -4.38
N ILE A 485 -2.54 21.58 -4.47
CA ILE A 485 -3.92 21.19 -4.69
C ILE A 485 -4.49 20.75 -3.33
N GLU A 486 -5.28 21.61 -2.67
CA GLU A 486 -6.03 21.23 -1.46
C GLU A 486 -7.41 20.71 -1.89
N ASP A 487 -7.67 19.42 -1.74
CA ASP A 487 -9.00 18.83 -1.91
C ASP A 487 -9.95 19.22 -0.76
N ALA A 488 -11.24 18.91 -0.90
CA ALA A 488 -12.27 19.34 0.06
C ALA A 488 -12.29 18.51 1.36
N ASP A 489 -11.69 17.33 1.32
CA ASP A 489 -11.69 16.23 2.27
C ASP A 489 -10.42 16.25 3.14
N GLY A 490 -9.30 16.68 2.55
CA GLY A 490 -8.05 17.06 3.17
C GLY A 490 -7.15 15.90 3.54
N ALA A 491 -6.16 15.60 2.70
CA ALA A 491 -4.84 15.24 3.21
C ALA A 491 -4.19 16.50 3.82
N PRO A 492 -3.79 16.51 5.10
CA PRO A 492 -3.51 17.74 5.81
C PRO A 492 -2.11 18.26 5.46
N PHE A 493 -2.01 19.17 4.49
CA PHE A 493 -0.80 19.97 4.33
C PHE A 493 -1.01 21.37 4.90
N GLY A 494 -0.07 21.78 5.75
CA GLY A 494 -0.20 22.99 6.56
C GLY A 494 -0.33 24.27 5.72
N PRO A 495 -0.69 25.41 6.34
CA PRO A 495 -0.91 26.66 5.61
C PRO A 495 0.35 27.09 4.87
N MET A 496 0.37 26.93 3.54
CA MET A 496 1.47 27.40 2.71
C MET A 496 1.16 28.79 2.15
N SER A 497 2.16 29.67 2.18
CA SER A 497 2.05 30.99 1.58
C SER A 497 2.21 30.87 0.08
N ARG A 498 1.11 30.99 -0.68
CA ARG A 498 1.14 31.11 -2.14
C ARG A 498 2.01 32.32 -2.53
N GLU A 499 3.06 32.05 -3.30
CA GLU A 499 3.91 33.07 -3.93
C GLU A 499 3.58 33.10 -5.43
N ILE A 500 3.57 34.29 -6.04
CA ILE A 500 3.36 34.41 -7.49
C ILE A 500 4.67 34.80 -8.15
N ILE A 501 5.09 34.01 -9.15
CA ILE A 501 6.31 34.24 -9.91
C ILE A 501 6.00 34.51 -11.38
N SER A 502 6.86 35.27 -12.07
CA SER A 502 6.69 35.63 -13.49
C SER A 502 7.95 35.30 -14.27
N CYS A 503 7.78 34.67 -15.43
CA CYS A 503 8.87 34.01 -16.15
C CYS A 503 9.06 34.68 -17.52
N PRO A 504 10.15 35.45 -17.72
CA PRO A 504 10.33 36.28 -18.92
C PRO A 504 10.74 35.46 -20.14
N VAL A 505 10.23 35.80 -21.33
CA VAL A 505 10.76 35.23 -22.59
C VAL A 505 12.16 35.80 -22.88
N PRO A 506 13.13 34.99 -23.31
CA PRO A 506 14.44 35.46 -23.73
C PRO A 506 14.38 36.50 -24.85
N PRO A 507 15.29 37.49 -24.87
CA PRO A 507 15.25 38.59 -25.86
C PRO A 507 15.22 38.15 -27.33
N TRP A 508 15.90 37.06 -27.70
CA TRP A 508 15.99 36.59 -29.10
C TRP A 508 14.69 35.99 -29.63
N LEU A 509 13.82 35.47 -28.77
CA LEU A 509 12.48 34.98 -29.14
C LEU A 509 11.46 36.12 -29.25
N ARG A 510 11.82 37.35 -28.84
CA ARG A 510 10.94 38.52 -28.94
C ARG A 510 10.96 39.17 -30.33
N GLU A 511 11.93 38.82 -31.17
CA GLU A 511 12.14 39.44 -32.48
C GLU A 511 11.68 38.57 -33.67
N SER A 512 11.17 37.35 -33.41
CA SER A 512 10.93 36.32 -34.43
C SER A 512 9.51 36.27 -35.04
N ASN A 513 8.63 37.24 -34.76
CA ASN A 513 7.29 37.34 -35.38
C ASN A 513 7.08 38.63 -36.20
#